data_AF-A0A4R0FBU8-F1
#
_entry.id   AF-A0A4R0FBU8-F1
#
_cell.length_a   1.000
_cell.length_b   1.000
_cell.length_c   1.000
_cell.angle_alpha   90.00
_cell.angle_beta   90.00
_cell.angle_gamma   90.00
#
_symmetry.space_group_name_H-M   'P 1'
#
loop_
_entity.id
_entity.type
_entity.pdbx_description
1 polymer ?
#
loop_
_entity_poly.entity_id
_entity_poly.type
_entity_poly.pdbx_seq_one_letter_code
_entity_poly.pdbx_strand_id
1 'polypeptide(L)'
;MSNLAIIHIATIEDAPIINGIAEILGKGPDSLSVLLQDSNGRKYLGGHSWAWVEEDYQAFKSRQGFDQILTTEQLEALDRLIESVVTLTSEYNAVNDHWAPKLAELGLSEVITESN
;
A
#
# COMPACT_ATOMS: atom_id res chain seq x y z
N MET A 1 -7.17 -4.16 -20.22
CA MET A 1 -6.31 -4.19 -19.03
C MET A 1 -6.31 -2.79 -18.46
N SER A 2 -6.81 -2.65 -17.24
CA SER A 2 -6.84 -1.38 -16.51
C SER A 2 -5.39 -1.03 -16.16
N ASN A 3 -4.91 0.09 -16.67
CA ASN A 3 -3.55 0.55 -16.40
C ASN A 3 -3.63 1.36 -15.10
N LEU A 4 -3.59 0.71 -13.94
CA LEU A 4 -3.70 1.39 -12.64
C LEU A 4 -2.49 1.04 -11.77
N ALA A 5 -1.96 2.05 -11.07
CA ALA A 5 -1.02 1.83 -9.98
C ALA A 5 -1.74 2.06 -8.65
N ILE A 6 -1.56 1.12 -7.73
CA ILE A 6 -2.13 1.17 -6.39
C ILE A 6 -0.97 1.35 -5.41
N ILE A 7 -1.12 2.36 -4.58
CA ILE A 7 -0.22 2.66 -3.47
C ILE A 7 -0.93 2.28 -2.18
N HIS A 8 -0.28 1.44 -1.39
CA HIS A 8 -0.68 1.13 -0.02
C HIS A 8 0.33 1.70 0.96
N ILE A 9 -0.13 2.38 2.00
CA ILE A 9 0.71 2.92 3.07
C ILE A 9 0.06 2.57 4.40
N ALA A 10 0.83 1.97 5.30
CA ALA A 10 0.40 1.64 6.66
C ALA A 10 1.39 2.19 7.69
N THR A 11 0.94 2.27 8.95
CA THR A 11 1.85 2.52 10.07
C THR A 11 2.82 1.34 10.22
N ILE A 12 3.95 1.54 10.91
CA ILE A 12 4.87 0.43 11.23
C ILE A 12 4.17 -0.69 12.02
N GLU A 13 3.20 -0.35 12.86
CA GLU A 13 2.47 -1.31 13.68
C GLU A 13 1.47 -2.14 12.86
N ASP A 14 0.80 -1.51 11.90
CA ASP A 14 -0.19 -2.18 11.05
C ASP A 14 0.45 -2.92 9.86
N ALA A 15 1.64 -2.51 9.42
CA ALA A 15 2.28 -3.07 8.23
C ALA A 15 2.48 -4.60 8.26
N PRO A 16 2.88 -5.25 9.37
CA PRO A 16 2.94 -6.71 9.45
C PRO A 16 1.58 -7.38 9.24
N ILE A 17 0.50 -6.76 9.74
CA ILE A 17 -0.87 -7.28 9.57
C ILE A 17 -1.27 -7.19 8.10
N ILE A 18 -1.01 -6.06 7.45
CA ILE A 18 -1.28 -5.84 6.02
C ILE A 18 -0.47 -6.81 5.15
N ASN A 19 0.80 -7.03 5.48
CA ASN A 19 1.65 -8.01 4.81
C ASN A 19 1.14 -9.44 4.98
N GLY A 20 0.63 -9.81 6.16
CA GLY A 20 -0.05 -11.09 6.37
C GLY A 20 -1.32 -11.24 5.53
N ILE A 21 -2.11 -10.17 5.37
CA ILE A 21 -3.27 -10.16 4.48
C ILE A 21 -2.81 -10.34 3.02
N ALA A 22 -1.75 -9.65 2.62
CA ALA A 22 -1.17 -9.78 1.28
C ALA A 22 -0.71 -11.23 1.00
N GLU A 23 -0.12 -11.90 1.97
CA GLU A 23 0.26 -13.32 1.87
C GLU A 23 -0.96 -14.24 1.71
N ILE A 24 -2.02 -14.05 2.51
CA ILE A 24 -3.28 -14.81 2.39
C ILE A 24 -3.89 -14.66 0.99
N LEU A 25 -3.79 -13.48 0.41
CA LEU A 25 -4.31 -13.16 -0.92
C LEU A 25 -3.34 -13.51 -2.07
N GLY A 26 -2.20 -14.16 -1.76
CA GLY A 26 -1.23 -14.60 -2.75
C GLY A 26 -0.41 -13.48 -3.39
N LYS A 27 -0.33 -12.30 -2.75
CA LYS A 27 0.42 -11.13 -3.22
C LYS A 27 1.86 -11.08 -2.69
N GLY A 28 2.17 -11.93 -1.71
CA GLY A 28 3.49 -12.08 -1.11
C GLY A 28 3.60 -11.42 0.27
N PRO A 29 4.55 -11.86 1.10
CA PRO A 29 4.69 -11.44 2.49
C PRO A 29 5.29 -10.05 2.69
N ASP A 30 5.87 -9.44 1.65
CA ASP A 30 6.57 -8.15 1.73
C ASP A 30 5.90 -7.08 0.85
N SER A 31 4.56 -7.06 0.83
CA SER A 31 3.81 -6.09 0.02
C SER A 31 4.07 -4.64 0.43
N LEU A 32 4.33 -4.38 1.70
CA LEU A 32 4.79 -3.10 2.24
C LEU A 32 6.26 -3.25 2.67
N SER A 33 7.16 -2.57 1.99
CA SER A 33 8.61 -2.73 2.18
C SER A 33 9.40 -1.41 2.11
N VAL A 34 8.79 -0.33 1.62
CA VAL A 34 9.44 0.99 1.53
C VAL A 34 9.25 1.75 2.82
N LEU A 35 10.34 2.07 3.50
CA LEU A 35 10.30 2.87 4.72
C LEU A 35 10.01 4.33 4.40
N LEU A 36 8.97 4.86 5.04
CA LEU A 36 8.50 6.23 4.91
C LEU A 36 8.55 6.94 6.26
N GLN A 37 8.60 8.27 6.24
CA GLN A 37 8.45 9.08 7.44
C GLN A 37 7.69 10.38 7.18
N ASP A 38 6.94 10.85 8.19
CA ASP A 38 6.34 12.18 8.17
C ASP A 38 7.29 13.26 8.70
N SER A 39 6.86 14.52 8.63
CA SER A 39 7.58 15.68 9.17
C SER A 39 7.81 15.65 10.69
N ASN A 40 7.08 14.82 11.44
CA ASN A 40 7.23 14.62 12.88
C ASN A 40 8.15 13.43 13.21
N GLY A 41 8.70 12.74 12.21
CA GLY A 41 9.52 11.56 12.36
C GLY A 41 8.75 10.26 12.61
N ARG A 42 7.41 10.26 12.48
CA ARG A 42 6.61 9.03 12.54
C ARG A 42 6.92 8.18 11.32
N LYS A 43 7.14 6.89 11.55
CA LYS A 43 7.53 5.92 10.52
C LYS A 43 6.30 5.20 9.95
N TYR A 44 6.34 4.96 8.66
CA TYR A 44 5.32 4.24 7.89
C TYR A 44 6.01 3.24 6.96
N LEU A 45 5.27 2.25 6.49
CA LEU A 45 5.70 1.38 5.40
C LEU A 45 4.75 1.53 4.22
N GLY A 46 5.33 1.70 3.05
CA GLY A 46 4.63 1.79 1.80
C GLY A 46 4.94 0.65 0.85
N GLY A 47 4.01 0.38 -0.06
CA GLY A 47 4.13 -0.61 -1.10
C GLY A 47 3.71 -0.01 -2.44
N HIS A 48 4.63 -0.07 -3.41
CA HIS A 48 4.35 0.19 -4.81
C HIS A 48 4.17 -1.14 -5.54
N SER A 49 3.25 -1.97 -5.05
CA SER A 49 3.13 -3.33 -5.55
C SER A 49 2.32 -3.36 -6.84
N TRP A 50 2.95 -3.90 -7.89
CA TRP A 50 2.30 -4.28 -9.16
C TRP A 50 1.45 -5.55 -9.00
N ALA A 51 1.49 -6.20 -7.82
CA ALA A 51 0.72 -7.40 -7.54
C ALA A 51 -0.75 -7.11 -7.22
N TRP A 52 -1.07 -5.86 -6.85
CA TRP A 52 -2.45 -5.41 -6.66
C TRP A 52 -3.01 -4.96 -8.00
N VAL A 53 -4.11 -5.56 -8.41
CA VAL A 53 -4.89 -5.18 -9.59
C VAL A 53 -6.14 -4.40 -9.19
N GLU A 54 -6.81 -3.78 -10.15
CA GLU A 54 -8.04 -3.03 -9.90
C GLU A 54 -9.10 -3.87 -9.19
N GLU A 55 -9.19 -5.15 -9.55
CA GLU A 55 -10.11 -6.09 -8.92
C GLU A 55 -9.81 -6.28 -7.42
N ASP A 56 -8.54 -6.27 -7.00
CA ASP A 56 -8.17 -6.35 -5.59
C ASP A 56 -8.55 -5.05 -4.85
N TYR A 57 -8.34 -3.88 -5.49
CA TYR A 57 -8.71 -2.60 -4.91
C TYR A 57 -10.22 -2.45 -4.72
N GLN A 58 -10.99 -2.87 -5.72
CA GLN A 58 -12.46 -2.88 -5.63
C GLN A 58 -12.95 -3.89 -4.59
N ALA A 59 -12.27 -5.02 -4.44
CA ALA A 59 -12.54 -5.96 -3.36
C ALA A 59 -12.30 -5.28 -1.99
N PHE A 60 -11.17 -4.59 -1.78
CA PHE A 60 -10.87 -3.88 -0.53
C PHE A 60 -11.92 -2.84 -0.20
N LYS A 61 -12.32 -2.02 -1.18
CA LYS A 61 -13.37 -1.03 -1.01
C LYS A 61 -14.74 -1.61 -0.68
N SER A 62 -15.12 -2.69 -1.36
CA SER A 62 -16.44 -3.32 -1.16
C SER A 62 -16.51 -4.20 0.09
N ARG A 63 -15.35 -4.53 0.67
CA ARG A 63 -15.16 -5.53 1.74
C ARG A 63 -15.78 -6.90 1.47
N GLN A 64 -16.14 -7.17 0.23
CA GLN A 64 -17.00 -8.32 -0.08
C GLN A 64 -16.20 -9.62 0.05
N GLY A 65 -16.55 -10.44 1.04
CA GLY A 65 -15.94 -11.75 1.26
C GLY A 65 -14.69 -11.75 2.15
N PHE A 66 -14.19 -10.59 2.58
CA PHE A 66 -13.06 -10.54 3.53
C PHE A 66 -13.47 -10.92 4.95
N ASP A 67 -14.73 -10.71 5.33
CA ASP A 67 -15.30 -11.13 6.60
C ASP A 67 -15.25 -12.66 6.83
N GLN A 68 -15.09 -13.44 5.76
CA GLN A 68 -14.99 -14.90 5.82
C GLN A 68 -13.54 -15.42 5.85
N ILE A 69 -12.57 -14.56 5.55
CA ILE A 69 -11.17 -14.94 5.32
C ILE A 69 -10.24 -14.24 6.33
N LEU A 70 -10.58 -13.02 6.74
CA LEU A 70 -9.79 -12.17 7.61
C LEU A 70 -10.39 -12.10 9.02
N THR A 71 -9.52 -11.94 10.02
CA THR A 71 -9.91 -11.69 11.41
C THR A 71 -10.43 -10.26 11.58
N THR A 72 -11.12 -9.99 12.70
CA THR A 72 -11.54 -8.62 13.06
C THR A 72 -10.35 -7.65 13.07
N GLU A 73 -9.22 -8.07 13.64
CA GLU A 73 -8.00 -7.26 13.71
C GLU A 73 -7.45 -6.92 12.30
N GLN A 74 -7.47 -7.89 11.38
CA GLN A 74 -7.07 -7.67 9.99
C GLN A 74 -8.02 -6.72 9.26
N LEU A 75 -9.32 -6.84 9.49
CA LEU A 75 -10.31 -5.91 8.93
C LEU A 75 -10.13 -4.49 9.47
N GLU A 76 -9.86 -4.34 10.76
CA GLU A 76 -9.58 -3.03 11.36
C GLU A 76 -8.26 -2.42 10.87
N ALA A 77 -7.24 -3.25 10.58
CA ALA A 77 -6.00 -2.79 9.98
C ALA A 77 -6.21 -2.28 8.55
N LEU A 78 -7.05 -2.97 7.75
CA LEU A 78 -7.46 -2.48 6.42
C LEU A 78 -8.16 -1.11 6.50
N ASP A 79 -8.91 -0.86 7.57
CA ASP A 79 -9.61 0.43 7.76
C ASP A 79 -8.65 1.60 8.04
N ARG A 80 -7.45 1.28 8.53
CA ARG A 80 -6.36 2.23 8.74
C ARG A 80 -5.41 2.31 7.56
N LEU A 81 -5.55 1.42 6.57
CA LEU A 81 -4.72 1.40 5.39
C LEU A 81 -4.98 2.66 4.55
N ILE A 82 -3.91 3.40 4.26
CA ILE A 82 -3.99 4.53 3.35
C ILE A 82 -3.80 3.98 1.94
N GLU A 83 -4.84 4.09 1.12
CA GLU A 83 -4.84 3.63 -0.25
C GLU A 83 -4.91 4.82 -1.23
N SER A 84 -4.14 4.75 -2.31
CA SER A 84 -4.23 5.72 -3.42
C SER A 84 -4.12 4.99 -4.74
N VAL A 85 -5.03 5.32 -5.66
CA VAL A 85 -5.05 4.74 -7.02
C VAL A 85 -4.86 5.84 -8.05
N VAL A 86 -4.08 5.56 -9.08
CA VAL A 86 -3.89 6.45 -10.23
C VAL A 86 -4.05 5.67 -11.52
N THR A 87 -4.65 6.32 -12.52
CA THR A 87 -4.70 5.79 -13.88
C THR A 87 -3.42 6.11 -14.63
N LEU A 88 -2.79 5.07 -15.14
CA LEU A 88 -1.52 5.10 -15.84
C LEU A 88 -1.77 5.44 -17.30
N THR A 89 -1.23 6.57 -17.74
CA THR A 89 -1.29 6.99 -19.15
C THR A 89 -0.31 6.20 -20.02
N SER A 90 0.70 5.56 -19.43
CA SER A 90 1.62 4.62 -20.08
C SER A 90 2.23 3.66 -19.05
N GLU A 91 2.62 2.45 -19.49
CA GLU A 91 3.22 1.40 -18.63
C GLU A 91 4.59 1.81 -18.03
N TYR A 92 5.23 2.86 -18.53
CA TYR A 92 6.66 3.10 -18.31
C TYR A 92 7.02 3.95 -17.07
N ASN A 93 6.12 4.85 -16.60
CA ASN A 93 6.47 5.82 -15.54
C ASN A 93 5.46 5.89 -14.37
N ALA A 94 4.50 5.00 -14.40
CA ALA A 94 3.34 4.93 -13.53
C ALA A 94 3.59 5.10 -12.02
N VAL A 95 4.60 4.39 -11.52
CA VAL A 95 4.84 4.28 -10.08
C VAL A 95 5.64 5.48 -9.58
N ASN A 96 6.72 5.86 -10.28
CA ASN A 96 7.58 6.97 -9.84
C ASN A 96 6.90 8.34 -9.98
N ASP A 97 6.14 8.56 -11.07
CA ASP A 97 5.49 9.85 -11.33
C ASP A 97 4.30 10.11 -10.39
N HIS A 98 3.70 9.07 -9.80
CA HIS A 98 2.57 9.22 -8.86
C HIS A 98 2.97 9.09 -7.39
N TRP A 99 3.99 8.30 -7.10
CA TRP A 99 4.46 8.06 -5.75
C TRP A 99 4.99 9.33 -5.07
N ALA A 100 5.93 10.04 -5.70
CA ALA A 100 6.52 11.23 -5.08
C ALA A 100 5.49 12.35 -4.83
N PRO A 101 4.59 12.69 -5.79
CA PRO A 101 3.50 13.63 -5.51
C PRO A 101 2.57 13.15 -4.40
N LYS A 102 2.22 11.85 -4.37
CA LYS A 102 1.30 11.34 -3.36
C LYS A 102 1.90 11.36 -1.96
N LEU A 103 3.17 11.00 -1.83
CA LEU A 103 3.90 11.15 -0.58
C LEU A 103 3.92 12.62 -0.13
N ALA A 104 4.19 13.55 -1.05
CA ALA A 104 4.17 14.98 -0.74
C ALA A 104 2.78 15.46 -0.25
N GLU A 105 1.69 15.01 -0.88
CA GLU A 105 0.32 15.29 -0.42
C GLU A 105 0.06 14.77 1.00
N LEU A 106 0.59 13.59 1.32
CA LEU A 106 0.47 12.97 2.65
C LEU A 106 1.48 13.51 3.67
N GLY A 107 2.38 14.41 3.26
CA GLY A 107 3.46 14.91 4.11
C GLY A 107 4.49 13.84 4.48
N LEU A 108 4.63 12.82 3.64
CA LEU A 108 5.54 11.69 3.79
C LEU A 108 6.74 11.83 2.85
N SER A 109 7.85 11.20 3.23
CA SER A 109 9.04 11.05 2.40
C SER A 109 9.67 9.68 2.61
N GLU A 110 10.29 9.13 1.57
CA GLU A 110 11.12 7.92 1.71
C GLU A 110 12.30 8.15 2.65
N VAL A 111 12.55 7.17 3.51
CA VAL A 111 13.74 7.13 4.35
C VAL A 111 14.85 6.50 3.54
N ILE A 112 15.69 7.33 2.94
CA ILE A 112 16.91 6.87 2.28
C ILE A 112 17.88 6.44 3.39
N THR A 113 17.89 5.15 3.70
CA THR A 113 19.02 4.55 4.41
C THR A 113 20.18 4.52 3.43
N GLU A 114 21.11 5.47 3.55
CA GLU A 114 22.42 5.36 2.89
C GLU A 114 23.06 4.06 3.38
N SER A 115 23.07 3.05 2.50
CA SER A 115 23.89 1.86 2.69
C SER A 115 25.35 2.29 2.62
N ASN A 116 25.99 2.43 3.78
CA ASN A 116 27.45 2.49 3.89
C ASN A 116 28.09 1.18 3.44
#